data_AF-A0A382G884-F1
#
_entry.id   AF-A0A382G884-F1
#
_cell.length_a   1.000
_cell.length_b   1.000
_cell.length_c   1.000
_cell.angle_alpha   90.00
_cell.angle_beta   90.00
_cell.angle_gamma   90.00
#
_symmetry.space_group_name_H-M   'P 1'
#
loop_
_entity.id
_entity.type
_entity.pdbx_description
1 polymer ?
#
loop_
_entity_poly.entity_id
_entity_poly.type
_entity_poly.pdbx_seq_one_letter_code
_entity_poly.pdbx_strand_id
1 'polypeptide(L)'
;MKTQLLCTFAKKNSLNEIIDIIISCNKVLFDKIYVFENAQELANLICTYNVEFETDFMEGIPNTISLHRKKHTNTLYTINALNKIILQLNNGVLDKRFPVPWKDYRNCILLYNDDKLVEIKTKIYKIVKVSEWAEPD
;
A
#
# COMPACT_ATOMS: atom_id res chain seq x y z
N MET A 1 16.67 13.14 -0.13
CA MET A 1 15.52 12.70 -0.95
C MET A 1 14.47 12.09 -0.02
N LYS A 2 13.27 12.66 0.05
CA LYS A 2 12.15 12.09 0.82
C LYS A 2 11.35 11.19 -0.13
N THR A 3 10.95 10.02 0.33
CA THR A 3 10.21 9.04 -0.49
C THR A 3 8.84 8.78 0.13
N GLN A 4 7.84 8.52 -0.70
CA GLN A 4 6.50 8.14 -0.28
C GLN A 4 6.15 6.78 -0.84
N LEU A 5 5.54 5.92 -0.02
CA LEU A 5 5.00 4.64 -0.46
C LEU A 5 3.53 4.83 -0.80
N LEU A 6 3.19 4.67 -2.08
CA LEU A 6 1.83 4.73 -2.58
C LEU A 6 1.26 3.34 -2.81
N CYS A 7 -0.07 3.28 -2.85
CA CYS A 7 -0.86 2.09 -3.04
C CYS A 7 -2.07 2.42 -3.90
N THR A 8 -2.17 1.83 -5.08
CA THR A 8 -3.33 1.92 -5.97
C THR A 8 -4.11 0.62 -5.93
N PHE A 9 -5.40 0.69 -5.65
CA PHE A 9 -6.29 -0.48 -5.70
C PHE A 9 -6.71 -0.76 -7.14
N ALA A 10 -6.60 -2.03 -7.55
CA ALA A 10 -6.86 -2.48 -8.90
C ALA A 10 -7.72 -3.75 -8.90
N LYS A 11 -8.26 -4.09 -10.07
CA LYS A 11 -8.86 -5.41 -10.32
C LYS A 11 -7.93 -6.19 -11.24
N LYS A 12 -7.98 -7.52 -11.18
CA LYS A 12 -7.17 -8.39 -12.06
C LYS A 12 -7.31 -8.07 -13.54
N ASN A 13 -8.53 -7.76 -14.01
CA ASN A 13 -8.82 -7.46 -15.41
C ASN A 13 -8.33 -6.08 -15.87
N SER A 14 -8.06 -5.15 -14.95
CA SER A 14 -7.53 -3.81 -15.25
C SER A 14 -6.08 -3.61 -14.80
N LEU A 15 -5.38 -4.69 -14.43
CA LEU A 15 -4.05 -4.59 -13.83
C LEU A 15 -3.04 -3.88 -14.75
N ASN A 16 -3.01 -4.24 -16.03
CA ASN A 16 -2.04 -3.68 -16.97
C ASN A 16 -2.26 -2.18 -17.16
N GLU A 17 -3.52 -1.77 -17.39
CA GLU A 17 -3.92 -0.36 -17.50
C GLU A 17 -3.54 0.44 -16.25
N ILE A 18 -3.76 -0.11 -15.05
CA ILE A 18 -3.37 0.56 -13.80
C ILE A 18 -1.85 0.70 -13.70
N ILE A 19 -1.07 -0.30 -14.13
CA ILE A 19 0.39 -0.19 -14.15
C ILE A 19 0.84 0.90 -15.13
N ASP A 20 0.23 0.99 -16.32
CA ASP A 20 0.50 2.04 -17.30
C ASP A 20 0.22 3.44 -16.70
N ILE A 21 -0.92 3.60 -16.01
CA ILE A 21 -1.27 4.84 -15.31
C ILE A 21 -0.26 5.16 -14.20
N ILE A 22 0.16 4.18 -13.40
CA ILE A 22 1.15 4.39 -12.34
C ILE A 22 2.47 4.93 -12.92
N ILE A 23 2.96 4.32 -13.99
CA ILE A 23 4.24 4.65 -14.62
C ILE A 23 4.16 5.99 -15.36
N SER A 24 3.05 6.28 -16.03
CA SER A 24 2.86 7.55 -16.75
C SER A 24 2.67 8.75 -15.82
N CYS A 25 2.03 8.56 -14.67
CA CYS A 25 1.78 9.65 -13.72
C CYS A 25 2.89 9.82 -12.67
N ASN A 26 3.81 8.86 -12.51
CA ASN A 26 4.82 8.92 -11.45
C ASN A 26 6.19 8.44 -11.92
N LYS A 27 7.23 9.10 -11.42
CA LYS A 27 8.58 8.54 -11.40
C LYS A 27 8.69 7.47 -10.31
N VAL A 28 8.44 6.21 -10.68
CA VAL A 28 8.56 5.07 -9.76
C VAL A 28 10.02 4.85 -9.37
N LEU A 29 10.28 4.83 -8.06
CA LEU A 29 11.58 4.57 -7.47
C LEU A 29 11.85 3.07 -7.34
N PHE A 30 13.14 2.72 -7.34
CA PHE A 30 13.65 1.35 -7.17
C PHE A 30 13.20 0.35 -8.24
N ASP A 31 12.66 0.85 -9.36
CA ASP A 31 12.28 0.06 -10.53
C ASP A 31 11.32 -1.10 -10.21
N LYS A 32 10.45 -0.92 -9.19
CA LYS A 32 9.59 -2.00 -8.70
C LYS A 32 8.20 -1.51 -8.29
N ILE A 33 7.19 -2.16 -8.86
CA ILE A 33 5.82 -2.14 -8.37
C ILE A 33 5.51 -3.54 -7.82
N TYR A 34 5.19 -3.61 -6.52
CA TYR A 34 4.75 -4.88 -5.90
C TYR A 34 3.24 -4.98 -5.99
N VAL A 35 2.75 -6.00 -6.69
CA VAL A 35 1.33 -6.30 -6.82
C VAL A 35 0.98 -7.39 -5.82
N PHE A 36 0.12 -7.04 -4.88
CA PHE A 36 -0.47 -7.96 -3.92
C PHE A 36 -1.88 -8.36 -4.37
N GLU A 37 -2.27 -9.57 -4.04
CA GLU A 37 -3.65 -10.05 -4.14
C GLU A 37 -4.28 -10.08 -2.74
N ASN A 38 -5.54 -9.68 -2.65
CA ASN A 38 -6.35 -9.91 -1.45
C ASN A 38 -6.63 -11.40 -1.31
N ALA A 39 -6.19 -12.00 -0.20
CA ALA A 39 -6.30 -13.44 0.03
C ALA A 39 -7.74 -13.96 0.16
N GLN A 40 -8.71 -13.09 0.44
CA GLN A 40 -10.14 -13.42 0.52
C GLN A 40 -10.90 -13.08 -0.77
N GLU A 41 -10.46 -12.05 -1.51
CA GLU A 41 -11.08 -11.60 -2.75
C GLU A 41 -10.04 -11.57 -3.87
N LEU A 42 -9.82 -12.72 -4.51
CA LEU A 42 -8.74 -12.92 -5.48
C LEU A 42 -8.84 -12.03 -6.73
N ALA A 43 -10.00 -11.41 -7.00
CA ALA A 43 -10.14 -10.45 -8.09
C ALA A 43 -9.54 -9.06 -7.76
N ASN A 44 -9.31 -8.78 -6.47
CA ASN A 44 -8.80 -7.50 -5.98
C ASN A 44 -7.29 -7.55 -5.86
N LEU A 45 -6.64 -6.59 -6.50
CA LEU A 45 -5.20 -6.39 -6.48
C LEU A 45 -4.86 -5.05 -5.83
N ILE A 46 -3.65 -4.99 -5.28
CA ILE A 46 -3.10 -3.82 -4.64
C ILE A 46 -1.69 -3.58 -5.19
N CYS A 47 -1.52 -2.52 -5.95
CA CYS A 47 -0.23 -2.14 -6.53
C CYS A 47 0.47 -1.14 -5.60
N THR A 48 1.64 -1.50 -5.09
CA THR A 48 2.43 -0.61 -4.22
C THR A 48 3.76 -0.24 -4.85
N TYR A 49 4.12 1.03 -4.74
CA TYR A 49 5.28 1.61 -5.41
C TYR A 49 5.79 2.82 -4.64
N ASN A 50 7.10 3.08 -4.71
CA ASN A 50 7.68 4.24 -4.06
C ASN A 50 7.83 5.36 -5.09
N VAL A 51 7.57 6.59 -4.68
CA VAL A 51 7.77 7.81 -5.48
C VAL A 51 8.63 8.80 -4.71
N GLU A 52 9.21 9.76 -5.42
CA GLU A 52 9.81 10.92 -4.77
C GLU A 52 8.69 11.78 -4.17
N PHE A 53 8.87 12.23 -2.93
CA PHE A 53 7.87 13.06 -2.27
C PHE A 53 7.93 14.47 -2.84
N GLU A 54 6.90 14.87 -3.59
CA GLU A 54 6.72 16.23 -4.08
C GLU A 54 5.63 16.93 -3.25
N THR A 55 5.88 18.18 -2.86
CA THR A 55 4.94 18.98 -2.06
C THR A 55 3.65 19.30 -2.80
N ASP A 56 3.70 19.31 -4.15
CA ASP A 56 2.59 19.59 -5.05
C ASP A 56 2.04 18.29 -5.67
N PHE A 57 1.88 17.24 -4.85
CA PHE A 57 1.32 15.96 -5.29
C PHE A 57 -0.03 16.21 -5.98
N MET A 58 -0.06 16.07 -7.32
CA MET A 58 -1.31 16.04 -8.06
C MET A 58 -2.07 14.78 -7.68
N GLU A 59 -3.33 14.93 -7.26
CA GLU A 59 -4.33 13.86 -7.15
C GLU A 59 -4.59 13.28 -8.56
N GLY A 60 -3.66 12.50 -9.10
CA GLY A 60 -3.70 12.06 -10.49
C GLY A 60 -4.24 10.65 -10.69
N ILE A 61 -4.03 9.75 -9.71
CA ILE A 61 -4.41 8.34 -9.86
C ILE A 61 -5.62 8.02 -8.97
N PRO A 62 -6.78 7.70 -9.56
CA PRO A 62 -7.95 7.24 -8.81
C PRO A 62 -7.62 6.05 -7.90
N ASN A 63 -8.28 5.98 -6.74
CA ASN A 63 -8.11 4.87 -5.79
C ASN A 63 -6.67 4.66 -5.30
N THR A 64 -5.90 5.75 -5.17
CA THR A 64 -4.53 5.73 -4.65
C THR A 64 -4.45 6.34 -3.27
N ILE A 65 -3.76 5.67 -2.36
CA ILE A 65 -3.52 6.14 -0.98
C ILE A 65 -2.05 6.05 -0.61
N SER A 66 -1.64 6.87 0.35
CA SER A 66 -0.32 6.76 0.96
C SER A 66 -0.31 5.71 2.07
N LEU A 67 0.73 4.88 2.09
CA LEU A 67 0.93 3.85 3.11
C LEU A 67 2.29 4.01 3.81
N HIS A 68 2.40 3.39 4.96
CA HIS A 68 3.63 3.11 5.67
C HIS A 68 3.87 1.59 5.71
N ARG A 69 5.11 1.18 6.01
CA ARG A 69 5.48 -0.24 6.02
C ARG A 69 6.25 -0.63 7.26
N LYS A 70 5.78 -1.66 7.94
CA LYS A 70 6.57 -2.44 8.90
C LYS A 70 7.25 -3.58 8.14
N LYS A 71 8.53 -3.37 7.78
CA LYS A 71 9.28 -4.30 6.91
C LYS A 71 9.34 -5.73 7.46
N HIS A 72 9.60 -5.89 8.76
CA HIS A 72 9.82 -7.21 9.40
C HIS A 72 8.61 -8.16 9.30
N THR A 73 7.39 -7.62 9.33
CA THR A 73 6.14 -8.40 9.29
C THR A 73 5.44 -8.30 7.93
N ASN A 74 6.04 -7.56 6.99
CA ASN A 74 5.44 -7.22 5.71
C ASN A 74 4.01 -6.66 5.88
N THR A 75 3.85 -5.77 6.88
CA THR A 75 2.58 -5.09 7.16
C THR A 75 2.61 -3.71 6.51
N LEU A 76 1.57 -3.40 5.76
CA LEU A 76 1.31 -2.06 5.24
C LEU A 76 0.20 -1.41 6.05
N TYR A 77 0.25 -0.10 6.28
CA TYR A 77 -0.75 0.57 7.10
C TYR A 77 -0.86 2.06 6.78
N THR A 78 -2.06 2.62 6.95
CA THR A 78 -2.24 4.07 7.04
C THR A 78 -1.97 4.56 8.47
N ILE A 79 -1.63 5.83 8.65
CA ILE A 79 -1.45 6.42 10.00
C ILE A 79 -2.74 6.34 10.83
N ASN A 80 -3.91 6.50 10.20
CA ASN A 80 -5.19 6.39 10.87
C ASN A 80 -5.43 4.98 11.42
N ALA A 81 -5.11 3.94 10.64
CA ALA A 81 -5.19 2.56 11.10
C ALA A 81 -4.23 2.29 12.29
N LEU A 82 -2.99 2.79 12.20
CA LEU A 82 -2.04 2.67 13.31
C LEU A 82 -2.54 3.35 14.59
N ASN A 83 -3.03 4.60 14.49
CA ASN A 83 -3.56 5.33 15.63
C ASN A 83 -4.73 4.58 16.27
N LYS A 84 -5.63 4.01 15.46
CA LYS A 84 -6.75 3.23 15.97
C LYS A 84 -6.29 1.96 16.69
N ILE A 85 -5.34 1.23 16.14
CA ILE A 85 -4.76 0.04 16.78
C ILE A 85 -4.11 0.40 18.12
N ILE A 86 -3.35 1.50 18.18
CA ILE A 86 -2.76 1.98 19.43
C ILE A 86 -3.86 2.28 20.45
N LEU A 87 -4.91 3.03 20.07
CA LEU A 87 -6.04 3.32 20.95
C LEU A 87 -6.70 2.03 21.48
N GLN A 88 -6.92 1.03 20.62
CA GLN A 88 -7.53 -0.25 21.00
C GLN A 88 -6.66 -1.05 21.97
N LEU A 89 -5.35 -1.07 21.74
CA LEU A 89 -4.40 -1.86 22.55
C LEU A 89 -3.95 -1.13 23.83
N ASN A 90 -4.11 0.19 23.88
CA ASN A 90 -3.63 1.04 24.96
C ASN A 90 -4.79 1.72 25.72
N ASN A 91 -5.92 1.02 25.89
CA ASN A 91 -7.07 1.46 26.68
C ASN A 91 -7.57 2.89 26.34
N GLY A 92 -7.59 3.23 25.05
CA GLY A 92 -8.04 4.55 24.55
C GLY A 92 -6.98 5.66 24.60
N VAL A 93 -5.73 5.35 24.96
CA VAL A 93 -4.64 6.34 25.03
C VAL A 93 -3.79 6.31 23.75
N LEU A 94 -3.74 7.43 23.04
CA LEU A 94 -2.88 7.57 21.86
C LEU A 94 -1.43 7.88 22.26
N ASP A 95 -0.63 6.83 22.47
CA ASP A 95 0.82 6.94 22.66
C ASP A 95 1.57 6.47 21.41
N LYS A 96 2.26 7.41 20.73
CA LYS A 96 3.04 7.11 19.50
C LYS A 96 4.25 6.20 19.77
N ARG A 97 4.64 6.00 21.03
CA ARG A 97 5.72 5.08 21.44
C ARG A 97 5.20 3.69 21.82
N PHE A 98 3.90 3.47 21.78
CA PHE A 98 3.28 2.20 22.14
C PHE A 98 3.83 1.04 21.29
N PRO A 99 4.29 -0.06 21.91
CA PRO A 99 4.90 -1.18 21.20
C PRO A 99 3.85 -2.10 20.57
N VAL A 100 3.31 -1.70 19.42
CA VAL A 100 2.32 -2.50 18.67
C VAL A 100 2.86 -3.92 18.38
N PRO A 101 2.09 -5.00 18.67
CA PRO A 101 2.47 -6.38 18.42
C PRO A 101 2.35 -6.72 16.91
N TRP A 102 3.24 -6.17 16.09
CA TRP A 102 3.20 -6.27 14.63
C TRP A 102 3.12 -7.71 14.07
N LYS A 103 3.51 -8.72 14.85
CA LYS A 103 3.44 -10.13 14.46
C LYS A 103 2.01 -10.58 14.16
N ASP A 104 1.01 -9.98 14.80
CA ASP A 104 -0.40 -10.31 14.65
C ASP A 104 -0.96 -9.81 13.30
N TYR A 105 -0.31 -8.78 12.74
CA TYR A 105 -0.66 -8.13 11.48
C TYR A 105 0.29 -8.52 10.33
N ARG A 106 0.82 -9.74 10.34
CA ARG A 106 1.75 -10.20 9.29
C ARG A 106 1.04 -10.33 7.94
N ASN A 107 1.72 -9.89 6.87
CA ASN A 107 1.26 -10.00 5.47
C ASN A 107 -0.16 -9.44 5.28
N CYS A 108 -0.38 -8.20 5.70
CA CYS A 108 -1.66 -7.55 5.52
C CYS A 108 -1.51 -6.04 5.28
N ILE A 109 -2.61 -5.45 4.83
CA ILE A 109 -2.80 -4.00 4.78
C ILE A 109 -3.84 -3.62 5.82
N LEU A 110 -3.48 -2.67 6.66
CA LEU A 110 -4.34 -2.11 7.71
C LEU A 110 -4.86 -0.75 7.27
N LEU A 111 -6.17 -0.65 7.14
CA LEU A 111 -6.90 0.55 6.75
C LEU A 111 -7.90 0.90 7.85
N TYR A 112 -8.28 2.18 7.94
CA TYR A 112 -9.34 2.62 8.85
C TYR A 112 -10.28 3.54 8.09
N ASN A 113 -11.43 2.98 7.69
CA ASN A 113 -12.46 3.64 6.89
C ASN A 113 -13.82 3.37 7.56
N ASP A 114 -14.76 4.30 7.45
CA ASP A 114 -16.14 4.15 7.97
C ASP A 114 -16.20 3.69 9.44
N ASP A 115 -15.33 4.27 10.26
CA ASP A 115 -15.14 3.94 11.69
C ASP A 115 -14.78 2.48 11.99
N LYS A 116 -14.28 1.75 10.99
CA LYS A 116 -13.89 0.36 11.10
C LYS A 116 -12.43 0.16 10.71
N LEU A 117 -11.72 -0.59 11.54
CA LEU A 117 -10.40 -1.12 11.19
C LEU A 117 -10.61 -2.27 10.20
N VAL A 118 -10.06 -2.13 9.01
CA VAL A 118 -10.10 -3.14 7.95
C VAL A 118 -8.73 -3.75 7.81
N GLU A 119 -8.66 -5.07 7.94
CA GLU A 119 -7.45 -5.84 7.71
C GLU A 119 -7.59 -6.67 6.43
N ILE A 120 -6.79 -6.35 5.42
CA ILE A 120 -6.74 -7.08 4.16
C ILE A 120 -5.53 -8.00 4.19
N LYS A 121 -5.74 -9.31 4.34
CA LYS A 121 -4.67 -10.29 4.22
C LYS A 121 -4.18 -10.32 2.78
N THR A 122 -2.86 -10.25 2.58
CA THR A 122 -2.25 -10.15 1.26
C THR A 122 -1.28 -11.28 0.95
N LYS A 123 -1.20 -11.62 -0.33
CA LYS A 123 -0.16 -12.49 -0.90
C LYS A 123 0.49 -11.76 -2.07
N ILE A 124 1.78 -11.98 -2.31
CA ILE A 124 2.43 -11.43 -3.50
C ILE A 124 1.84 -12.13 -4.72
N TYR A 125 1.31 -11.35 -5.66
CA TYR A 125 0.79 -11.82 -6.93
C TYR A 125 1.84 -11.69 -8.04
N LYS A 126 2.43 -10.50 -8.16
CA LYS A 126 3.43 -10.19 -9.18
C LYS A 126 4.38 -9.10 -8.68
N ILE A 127 5.62 -9.12 -9.14
CA ILE A 127 6.54 -7.98 -9.04
C ILE A 127 6.78 -7.49 -10.46
N VAL A 128 6.46 -6.23 -10.70
CA VAL A 128 6.64 -5.58 -12.00
C VAL A 128 7.91 -4.74 -11.94
N LYS A 129 8.81 -4.93 -12.91
CA LYS A 129 9.92 -4.02 -13.15
C LYS A 129 9.47 -2.98 -14.15
N VAL A 130 9.69 -1.71 -13.83
CA VAL A 130 9.19 -0.59 -14.63
C VAL A 130 10.01 -0.46 -15.92
N SER A 131 11.31 -0.70 -15.84
CA SER A 131 12.26 -0.71 -16.96
C SER A 131 11.92 -1.74 -18.04
N GLU A 132 11.30 -2.86 -17.67
CA GLU A 132 10.93 -3.96 -18.58
C GLU A 132 9.45 -3.92 -18.99
N TRP A 133 8.66 -2.95 -18.49
CA TRP A 133 7.20 -2.92 -18.70
C TRP A 133 6.81 -2.41 -20.09
N ALA A 134 7.64 -1.55 -20.69
CA ALA A 134 7.37 -0.88 -21.96
C ALA A 134 7.92 -1.63 -23.19
N GLU A 135 8.45 -2.84 -23.04
CA GLU A 135 8.81 -3.70 -24.17
C GLU A 135 7.65 -4.67 -24.45
N PRO A 136 6.73 -4.34 -25.36
CA PRO A 136 5.85 -5.36 -25.92
C PRO A 136 6.70 -6.30 -26.78
N ASP A 137 6.59 -7.60 -26.51
CA ASP A 137 6.90 -8.65 -27.50
C ASP A 137 6.07 -8.45 -28.78
#